data_AF-A0AAP5YD62-F1
#
_entry.id   AF-A0AAP5YD62-F1
#
_cell.length_a   1.000
_cell.length_b   1.000
_cell.length_c   1.000
_cell.angle_alpha   90.00
_cell.angle_beta   90.00
_cell.angle_gamma   90.00
#
_symmetry.space_group_name_H-M   'P 1'
#
loop_
_entity.id
_entity.type
_entity.pdbx_description
1 polymer ?
#
loop_
_entity_poly.entity_id
_entity_poly.type
_entity_poly.pdbx_seq_one_letter_code
_entity_poly.pdbx_strand_id
1 'polypeptide(L)'
;YKHGPARSKELRWPSGQDQTRIVFTPPESKREIAHTYEGEWGIFKLLDQSLKARPESRNDNIVMIDLKGNKVQLELIPSSAINPFWSNEMERFRCPQTV
;
A
#
# COMPACT_ATOMS: atom_id res chain seq x y z
N TYR A 1 13.38 -10.66 -6.38
CA TYR A 1 12.57 -10.32 -7.57
C TYR A 1 12.55 -11.55 -8.50
N LYS A 2 11.40 -12.21 -8.71
CA LYS A 2 11.29 -13.24 -9.77
C LYS A 2 10.98 -12.49 -11.06
N HIS A 3 11.85 -12.57 -12.07
CA HIS A 3 11.73 -11.92 -13.39
C HIS A 3 10.59 -12.50 -14.25
N GLY A 4 9.42 -12.74 -13.66
CA GLY A 4 8.19 -13.03 -14.39
C GLY A 4 7.54 -11.72 -14.86
N PRO A 5 6.57 -11.81 -15.78
CA PRO A 5 5.77 -10.65 -16.17
C PRO A 5 5.12 -10.01 -14.93
N ALA A 6 4.84 -8.71 -15.01
CA ALA A 6 4.06 -8.01 -13.99
C ALA A 6 2.78 -8.79 -13.70
N ARG A 7 2.50 -9.05 -12.42
CA ARG A 7 1.31 -9.78 -11.98
C ARG A 7 0.39 -8.82 -11.24
N SER A 8 -0.83 -8.68 -11.72
CA SER A 8 -1.89 -8.08 -10.94
C SER A 8 -2.31 -9.04 -9.83
N LYS A 9 -2.66 -8.47 -8.67
CA LYS A 9 -3.34 -9.18 -7.59
C LYS A 9 -4.54 -8.38 -7.19
N GLU A 10 -5.66 -9.06 -7.03
CA GLU A 10 -6.86 -8.43 -6.48
C GLU A 10 -6.63 -8.14 -4.99
N LEU A 11 -6.89 -6.90 -4.60
CA LEU A 11 -6.86 -6.46 -3.22
C LEU A 11 -8.29 -6.12 -2.81
N ARG A 12 -8.76 -6.71 -1.72
CA ARG A 12 -10.06 -6.39 -1.12
C ARG A 12 -9.86 -5.78 0.24
N TRP A 13 -10.61 -4.72 0.50
CA TRP A 13 -10.74 -4.11 1.82
C TRP A 13 -12.23 -3.85 2.08
N PRO A 14 -12.75 -4.10 3.30
CA PRO A 14 -12.06 -4.74 4.44
C PRO A 14 -11.65 -6.18 4.14
N SER A 15 -10.46 -6.59 4.59
CA SER A 15 -9.92 -7.94 4.35
C SER A 15 -10.15 -8.90 5.53
N GLY A 16 -10.68 -8.41 6.65
CA GLY A 16 -10.74 -9.13 7.93
C GLY A 16 -9.36 -9.35 8.57
N GLN A 17 -8.30 -8.78 8.01
CA GLN A 17 -6.97 -8.78 8.62
C GLN A 17 -6.74 -7.50 9.41
N ASP A 18 -6.05 -7.64 10.54
CA ASP A 18 -5.69 -6.58 11.46
C ASP A 18 -4.36 -5.92 11.13
N GLN A 19 -3.79 -6.17 9.95
CA GLN A 19 -2.50 -5.61 9.55
C GLN A 19 -2.32 -5.58 8.03
N THR A 20 -1.39 -4.75 7.57
CA THR A 20 -0.88 -4.76 6.20
C THR A 20 0.64 -4.85 6.24
N ARG A 21 1.23 -5.89 5.64
CA ARG A 21 2.68 -6.13 5.66
C ARG A 21 3.28 -6.04 4.26
N ILE A 22 4.33 -5.24 4.12
CA ILE A 22 5.20 -5.21 2.93
C ILE A 22 6.48 -5.98 3.25
N VAL A 23 6.94 -6.80 2.32
CA VAL A 23 8.21 -7.54 2.42
C VAL A 23 8.98 -7.39 1.12
N PHE A 24 10.22 -6.92 1.23
CA PHE A 24 11.21 -6.95 0.17
C PHE A 24 12.18 -8.11 0.43
N THR A 25 12.36 -8.94 -0.59
CA THR A 25 13.32 -10.04 -0.59
C THR A 25 14.36 -9.77 -1.69
N PRO A 26 15.46 -9.05 -1.38
CA PRO A 26 16.53 -8.80 -2.34
C PRO A 26 17.23 -10.11 -2.69
N PRO A 27 17.57 -10.36 -3.96
CA PRO A 27 18.27 -11.60 -4.36
C PRO A 27 19.66 -11.72 -3.70
N GLU A 28 20.32 -10.59 -3.44
CA GLU A 28 21.69 -10.54 -2.89
C GLU A 28 21.75 -10.57 -1.35
N SER A 29 20.62 -10.36 -0.68
CA SER A 29 20.57 -10.28 0.80
C SER A 29 19.80 -11.46 1.37
N LYS A 30 20.40 -12.18 2.31
CA LYS A 30 19.71 -13.20 3.11
C LYS A 30 18.69 -12.60 4.09
N ARG A 31 18.61 -11.27 4.23
CA ARG A 31 17.68 -10.60 5.14
C ARG A 31 16.51 -10.00 4.38
N GLU A 32 15.31 -10.36 4.81
CA GLU A 32 14.08 -9.70 4.42
C GLU A 32 14.01 -8.30 5.02
N ILE A 33 13.57 -7.35 4.21
CA ILE A 33 13.28 -5.99 4.67
C ILE A 33 11.76 -5.87 4.66
N ALA A 34 11.16 -5.83 5.85
CA ALA A 34 9.72 -5.81 6.02
C ALA A 34 9.26 -4.62 6.84
N HIS A 35 8.02 -4.20 6.60
CA HIS A 35 7.31 -3.24 7.42
C HIS A 35 5.85 -3.67 7.55
N THR A 36 5.32 -3.56 8.76
CA THR A 36 3.94 -3.89 9.09
C THR A 36 3.23 -2.63 9.54
N TYR A 37 2.10 -2.34 8.91
CA TYR A 37 1.14 -1.34 9.34
C TYR A 37 0.04 -2.03 10.13
N GLU A 38 -0.01 -1.79 11.43
CA GLU A 38 -0.99 -2.39 12.34
C GLU A 38 -2.40 -1.79 12.15
N GLY A 39 -3.41 -2.60 12.43
CA GLY A 39 -4.84 -2.32 12.33
C GLY A 39 -5.45 -2.67 10.97
N GLU A 40 -6.78 -2.83 10.94
CA GLU A 40 -7.59 -3.03 9.72
C GLU A 40 -7.40 -1.93 8.67
N TRP A 41 -6.88 -0.77 9.11
CA TRP A 41 -6.59 0.41 8.31
C TRP A 41 -5.14 0.46 7.80
N GLY A 42 -4.36 -0.61 7.98
CA GLY A 42 -2.94 -0.67 7.60
C GLY A 42 -2.68 -0.33 6.13
N ILE A 43 -3.59 -0.70 5.23
CA ILE A 43 -3.48 -0.40 3.80
C ILE A 43 -3.56 1.10 3.51
N PHE A 44 -4.37 1.85 4.25
CA PHE A 44 -4.46 3.30 4.08
C PHE A 44 -3.21 4.00 4.61
N LYS A 45 -2.63 3.51 5.72
CA LYS A 45 -1.35 4.03 6.24
C LYS A 45 -0.22 3.81 5.23
N LEU A 46 -0.20 2.66 4.56
CA LEU A 46 0.71 2.36 3.46
C LEU A 46 0.56 3.37 2.32
N LEU A 47 -0.68 3.64 1.90
CA LEU A 47 -0.96 4.57 0.81
C LEU A 47 -0.68 6.03 1.21
N ASP A 48 -0.88 6.41 2.46
CA ASP A 48 -0.47 7.73 2.96
C ASP A 48 1.06 7.90 2.88
N GLN A 49 1.82 6.86 3.23
CA GLN A 49 3.26 6.87 3.06
C GLN A 49 3.68 6.97 1.59
N SER A 50 2.97 6.30 0.68
CA SER A 50 3.28 6.40 -0.75
C SER A 50 2.99 7.80 -1.29
N LEU A 51 1.94 8.47 -0.81
CA LEU A 51 1.64 9.86 -1.15
C LEU A 51 2.69 10.84 -0.64
N LYS A 52 3.28 10.59 0.53
CA LYS A 52 4.42 11.39 1.03
C LYS A 52 5.65 11.21 0.16
N ALA A 53 5.89 10.01 -0.36
CA ALA A 53 6.97 9.74 -1.30
C ALA A 53 6.67 10.31 -2.69
N ARG A 54 5.40 10.35 -3.08
CA ARG A 54 4.93 10.68 -4.43
C ARG A 54 3.49 11.23 -4.42
N PRO A 55 3.29 12.55 -4.31
CA PRO A 55 1.95 13.15 -4.21
C PRO A 55 1.05 12.92 -5.43
N GLU A 56 1.63 12.80 -6.62
CA GLU A 56 0.90 12.63 -7.89
C GLU A 56 0.23 11.25 -8.04
N SER A 57 0.53 10.30 -7.15
CA SER A 57 -0.04 8.94 -7.12
C SER A 57 -1.58 8.91 -7.14
N ARG A 58 -2.24 10.00 -6.71
CA ARG A 58 -3.70 10.16 -6.73
C ARG A 58 -4.28 10.28 -8.14
N ASN A 59 -3.51 10.81 -9.07
CA ASN A 59 -3.99 11.16 -10.41
C ASN A 59 -3.69 10.08 -11.43
N ASP A 60 -2.58 9.35 -11.25
CA ASP A 60 -2.08 8.37 -12.21
C ASP A 60 -2.11 6.93 -11.70
N ASN A 61 -2.62 6.70 -10.49
CA ASN A 61 -2.70 5.41 -9.83
C ASN A 61 -1.36 4.73 -9.53
N ILE A 62 -0.23 5.44 -9.67
CA ILE A 62 1.08 4.86 -9.47
C ILE A 62 1.52 5.05 -8.02
N VAL A 63 1.57 3.97 -7.26
CA VAL A 63 1.97 3.90 -5.86
C VAL A 63 3.49 3.66 -5.77
N MET A 64 4.23 4.62 -5.22
CA MET A 64 5.65 4.45 -4.94
C MET A 64 5.88 4.16 -3.46
N ILE A 65 6.51 3.03 -3.16
CA ILE A 65 6.90 2.66 -1.80
C ILE A 65 8.41 2.70 -1.72
N ASP A 66 8.94 3.45 -0.76
CA ASP A 66 10.36 3.41 -0.37
C ASP A 66 10.47 2.84 1.05
N LEU A 67 11.11 1.67 1.15
CA LEU A 67 11.43 1.05 2.43
C LEU A 67 12.94 0.86 2.57
N LYS A 68 13.57 1.72 3.39
CA LYS A 68 15.02 1.71 3.66
C LYS A 68 15.86 1.74 2.36
N GLY A 69 15.45 2.54 1.39
CA GLY A 69 16.12 2.65 0.09
C GLY A 69 15.71 1.60 -0.94
N ASN A 70 14.85 0.64 -0.57
CA ASN A 70 14.27 -0.32 -1.51
C ASN A 70 12.98 0.28 -2.05
N LYS A 71 13.01 0.62 -3.34
CA LYS A 71 11.89 1.25 -4.02
C LYS A 71 11.11 0.19 -4.80
N VAL A 72 9.78 0.26 -4.72
CA VAL A 72 8.89 -0.45 -5.63
C VAL A 72 7.84 0.51 -6.15
N GLN A 73 7.57 0.37 -7.45
CA GLN A 73 6.46 1.02 -8.10
C GLN A 73 5.37 -0.02 -8.33
N LEU A 74 4.16 0.30 -7.88
CA LEU A 74 2.96 -0.49 -8.08
C LEU A 74 1.92 0.38 -8.78
N GLU A 75 1.02 -0.25 -9.53
CA GLU A 75 -0.13 0.41 -10.11
C GLU A 75 -1.38 -0.07 -9.37
N LEU A 76 -2.18 0.86 -8.86
CA LEU A 76 -3.42 0.58 -8.14
C LEU A 76 -4.61 0.70 -9.09
N ILE A 77 -5.04 -0.42 -9.65
CA ILE A 77 -6.15 -0.45 -10.61
C ILE A 77 -7.47 -0.55 -9.83
N PRO A 78 -8.34 0.48 -9.84
CA PRO A 78 -9.63 0.41 -9.17
C PRO A 78 -10.58 -0.54 -9.92
N SER A 79 -11.29 -1.39 -9.19
CA SER A 79 -12.32 -2.29 -9.77
C SER A 79 -13.68 -1.60 -10.00
N SER A 80 -13.83 -0.36 -9.54
CA SER A 80 -15.02 0.46 -9.65
C SER A 80 -14.64 1.90 -10.02
N ALA A 81 -15.59 2.68 -10.55
CA ALA A 81 -15.41 4.11 -10.82
C ALA A 81 -15.09 4.90 -9.54
N ILE A 82 -15.54 4.40 -8.37
CA ILE A 82 -15.19 4.95 -7.07
C ILE A 82 -13.98 4.19 -6.55
N ASN A 83 -12.82 4.84 -6.52
CA ASN A 83 -11.65 4.31 -5.84
C ASN A 83 -11.79 4.55 -4.34
N PRO A 84 -12.03 3.51 -3.52
CA PRO A 84 -12.20 3.69 -2.08
C PRO A 84 -10.93 4.23 -1.41
N PHE A 85 -9.76 4.08 -2.03
CA PHE A 85 -8.48 4.45 -1.44
C PHE A 85 -8.16 5.95 -1.48
N TRP A 86 -8.83 6.75 -2.33
CA TRP A 86 -8.64 8.21 -2.41
C TRP A 86 -9.94 9.01 -2.32
N SER A 87 -11.00 8.41 -1.80
CA SER A 87 -12.23 9.17 -1.53
C SER A 87 -11.95 10.24 -0.46
N ASN A 88 -12.34 11.50 -0.74
CA ASN A 88 -12.26 12.61 0.22
C ASN A 88 -12.95 12.31 1.56
N GLU A 89 -13.96 11.45 1.55
CA GLU A 89 -14.66 10.98 2.76
C GLU A 89 -13.74 10.13 3.65
N MET A 90 -12.83 9.35 3.05
CA MET A 90 -11.90 8.48 3.79
C MET A 90 -10.69 9.25 4.32
N GLU A 91 -10.27 10.35 3.69
CA GLU A 91 -9.22 11.23 4.24
C GLU A 91 -9.60 11.86 5.58
N ARG A 92 -10.89 12.10 5.79
CA ARG A 92 -11.41 12.67 7.04
C ARG A 92 -11.69 11.61 8.10
N PHE A 93 -11.67 10.33 7.71
CA PHE A 93 -11.91 9.24 8.63
C PHE A 93 -10.70 9.03 9.53
N ARG A 94 -10.85 9.35 10.81
CA ARG A 94 -9.87 8.97 11.84
C ARG A 94 -10.32 7.67 12.48
N CYS A 95 -9.37 6.77 12.70
CA CYS A 95 -9.62 5.56 13.48
C CYS A 95 -10.24 5.94 14.83
N PRO A 96 -11.33 5.29 15.26
CA PRO A 96 -11.75 5.41 16.65
C PRO A 96 -10.58 4.93 17.52
N GLN A 97 -10.04 5.82 18.37
CA GLN A 97 -9.21 5.38 19.48
C GLN A 97 -10.15 4.57 20.38
N THR A 98 -9.84 3.28 20.52
CA THR A 98 -10.60 2.32 21.33
C THR A 98 -11.03 2.94 22.66
N VAL A 99 -12.31 2.78 23.01
CA VAL A 99 -12.91 3.13 24.30
C VAL A 99 -12.40 2.24 25.42
#